data_AF-A0A3B8JZD2-F1
#
_entry.id   AF-A0A3B8JZD2-F1
#
_cell.length_a   1.000
_cell.length_b   1.000
_cell.length_c   1.000
_cell.angle_alpha   90.00
_cell.angle_beta   90.00
_cell.angle_gamma   90.00
#
_symmetry.space_group_name_H-M   'P 1'
#
loop_
_entity.id
_entity.type
_entity.pdbx_description
1 polymer ?
#
loop_
_entity_poly.entity_id
_entity_poly.type
_entity_poly.pdbx_seq_one_letter_code
_entity_poly.pdbx_strand_id
1 'polypeptide(L)'
;MAKKKQRWVSSVRYFNLALSFGITMVVAVFLGLYGGWWIDRRLGTFPVFMLLGIFLGIGIGFYNLWSELNELMGKKPEKESDRGNDERRE
;
A
#
# COMPACT_ATOMS: atom_id res chain seq x y z
N MET A 1 -35.55 -0.89 13.60
CA MET A 1 -34.42 -1.85 13.71
C MET A 1 -33.47 -1.74 12.50
N ALA A 2 -32.65 -0.69 12.40
CA ALA A 2 -31.85 -0.44 11.17
C ALA A 2 -30.43 0.11 11.41
N LYS A 3 -29.79 -0.14 12.56
CA LYS A 3 -28.41 0.35 12.85
C LYS A 3 -27.32 -0.74 12.86
N LYS A 4 -27.64 -2.03 12.67
CA LYS A 4 -26.66 -3.13 12.83
C LYS A 4 -25.93 -3.54 11.53
N LYS A 5 -26.44 -3.13 10.35
CA LYS A 5 -25.94 -3.57 9.02
C LYS A 5 -24.68 -2.82 8.54
N GLN A 6 -24.40 -1.63 9.09
CA GLN A 6 -23.29 -0.77 8.65
C GLN A 6 -21.91 -1.18 9.21
N ARG A 7 -21.85 -1.94 10.31
CA ARG A 7 -20.56 -2.37 10.92
C ARG A 7 -19.85 -3.49 10.15
N TRP A 8 -20.57 -4.25 9.34
CA TRP A 8 -20.00 -5.38 8.59
C TRP A 8 -19.37 -4.95 7.26
N VAL A 9 -19.87 -3.89 6.64
CA VAL A 9 -19.34 -3.40 5.35
C VAL A 9 -17.93 -2.83 5.53
N SER A 10 -17.64 -2.25 6.70
CA SER A 10 -16.33 -1.68 7.02
C SER A 10 -15.23 -2.75 7.05
N SER A 11 -15.45 -3.87 7.72
CA SER A 11 -14.47 -4.98 7.80
C SER A 11 -14.18 -5.60 6.44
N VAL A 12 -15.21 -5.77 5.60
CA VAL A 12 -15.06 -6.30 4.24
C VAL A 12 -14.29 -5.33 3.35
N ARG A 13 -14.43 -4.02 3.58
CA ARG A 13 -13.70 -2.98 2.84
C ARG A 13 -12.21 -2.95 3.18
N TYR A 14 -11.84 -3.12 4.46
CA TYR A 14 -10.44 -3.28 4.86
C TYR A 14 -9.84 -4.56 4.29
N PHE A 15 -10.61 -5.65 4.28
CA PHE A 15 -10.15 -6.92 3.71
C PHE A 15 -9.87 -6.79 2.21
N ASN A 16 -10.78 -6.13 1.47
CA ASN A 16 -10.61 -5.90 0.04
C ASN A 16 -9.40 -4.98 -0.25
N LEU A 17 -9.20 -3.94 0.56
CA LEU A 17 -8.05 -3.05 0.46
C LEU A 17 -6.73 -3.81 0.71
N ALA A 18 -6.66 -4.59 1.79
CA ALA A 18 -5.49 -5.40 2.14
C ALA A 18 -5.19 -6.46 1.06
N LEU A 19 -6.23 -7.08 0.49
CA LEU A 19 -6.09 -8.02 -0.62
C LEU A 19 -5.54 -7.35 -1.89
N SER A 20 -6.11 -6.22 -2.31
CA SER A 20 -5.62 -5.49 -3.47
C SER A 20 -4.16 -5.06 -3.29
N PHE A 21 -3.80 -4.60 -2.10
CA PHE A 21 -2.43 -4.20 -1.78
C PHE A 21 -1.48 -5.40 -1.80
N GLY A 22 -1.86 -6.50 -1.15
CA GLY A 22 -1.10 -7.75 -1.12
C GLY A 22 -0.88 -8.34 -2.50
N ILE A 23 -1.92 -8.40 -3.33
CA ILE A 23 -1.81 -8.90 -4.71
C ILE A 23 -0.89 -8.01 -5.54
N THR A 24 -1.01 -6.69 -5.44
CA THR A 24 -0.16 -5.75 -6.18
C THR A 24 1.31 -5.92 -5.77
N MET A 25 1.57 -6.11 -4.47
CA MET A 25 2.92 -6.35 -3.95
C MET A 25 3.50 -7.67 -4.45
N VAL A 26 2.72 -8.77 -4.41
CA VAL A 26 3.16 -10.08 -4.93
C VAL A 26 3.45 -9.98 -6.43
N VAL A 27 2.58 -9.33 -7.20
CA VAL A 27 2.77 -9.15 -8.66
C VAL A 27 4.04 -8.34 -8.96
N ALA A 28 4.27 -7.24 -8.24
CA ALA A 28 5.48 -6.43 -8.41
C ALA A 28 6.77 -7.21 -8.11
N VAL A 29 6.77 -7.98 -7.02
CA VAL A 29 7.91 -8.85 -6.64
C VAL A 29 8.12 -9.94 -7.69
N PHE A 30 7.06 -10.59 -8.17
CA PHE A 30 7.14 -11.61 -9.22
C PHE A 30 7.69 -11.03 -10.53
N LEU A 31 7.24 -9.84 -10.94
CA LEU A 31 7.76 -9.14 -12.12
C LEU A 31 9.26 -8.81 -11.97
N GLY A 32 9.69 -8.36 -10.79
CA GLY A 32 11.10 -8.10 -10.50
C GLY A 32 11.96 -9.36 -10.52
N LEU A 33 11.48 -10.45 -9.91
CA LEU A 33 12.18 -11.74 -9.89
C LEU A 33 12.26 -12.38 -11.27
N TYR A 34 11.12 -12.42 -11.99
CA TYR A 34 11.06 -13.04 -13.31
C TYR A 34 11.80 -12.20 -14.36
N GLY A 35 11.69 -10.87 -14.28
CA GLY A 35 12.45 -9.93 -15.11
C GLY A 35 13.95 -10.02 -14.84
N GLY A 36 14.35 -10.06 -13.56
CA GLY A 36 15.74 -10.26 -13.15
C GLY A 36 16.31 -11.59 -13.64
N TRP A 37 15.56 -12.67 -13.50
CA TRP A 37 15.96 -14.00 -13.99
C TRP A 37 16.08 -14.05 -15.51
N TRP A 38 15.16 -13.42 -16.24
CA TRP A 38 15.20 -13.35 -17.71
C TRP A 38 16.43 -12.58 -18.21
N ILE A 39 16.77 -11.48 -17.55
CA ILE A 39 17.97 -10.68 -17.83
C ILE A 39 19.25 -11.46 -17.48
N ASP A 40 19.31 -12.11 -16.31
CA ASP A 40 20.48 -12.90 -15.88
C ASP A 40 20.77 -14.05 -16.86
N ARG A 41 19.72 -14.69 -17.40
CA ARG A 41 19.84 -15.76 -18.40
C ARG A 41 20.32 -15.26 -19.76
N ARG A 42 20.04 -14.00 -20.10
CA ARG A 42 20.49 -13.35 -21.35
C ARG A 42 21.93 -12.85 -21.27
N LEU A 43 22.37 -12.41 -20.09
CA LEU A 43 23.70 -11.83 -19.86
C LEU A 43 24.73 -12.85 -19.33
N GLY A 44 24.29 -14.03 -18.87
CA GLY A 44 25.18 -15.08 -18.36
C GLY A 44 25.82 -14.77 -17.00
N THR A 45 25.38 -13.70 -16.33
CA THR A 45 25.90 -13.21 -15.04
C THR A 45 25.30 -13.91 -13.82
N PHE A 46 24.80 -15.14 -13.99
CA PHE A 46 24.13 -15.88 -12.91
C PHE A 46 25.06 -15.96 -11.69
N PRO A 47 24.72 -15.39 -10.50
CA PRO A 47 23.38 -15.00 -10.02
C PRO A 47 23.26 -13.51 -9.61
N VAL A 48 23.90 -12.58 -10.32
CA VAL A 48 24.00 -11.17 -9.89
C VAL A 48 22.67 -10.43 -10.04
N PHE A 49 21.96 -10.59 -11.15
CA PHE A 49 20.65 -9.92 -11.32
C PHE A 49 19.56 -10.53 -10.44
N MET A 50 19.67 -11.82 -10.12
CA MET A 50 18.78 -12.45 -9.15
C MET A 50 18.96 -11.84 -7.75
N LEU A 51 20.20 -11.64 -7.30
CA LEU A 51 20.50 -10.94 -6.04
C LEU A 51 19.98 -9.49 -6.07
N LEU A 52 20.25 -8.75 -7.16
CA LEU A 52 19.72 -7.41 -7.34
C LEU A 52 18.19 -7.36 -7.31
N GLY A 53 17.52 -8.33 -7.94
CA GLY A 53 16.06 -8.46 -7.93
C GLY A 53 15.50 -8.74 -6.53
N ILE A 54 16.20 -9.55 -5.73
CA ILE A 54 15.84 -9.79 -4.32
C ILE A 54 16.02 -8.51 -3.49
N PHE A 55 17.17 -7.84 -3.61
CA PHE A 55 17.42 -6.57 -2.91
C PHE A 55 16.44 -5.48 -3.33
N LEU A 56 16.09 -5.40 -4.62
CA LEU A 56 15.05 -4.50 -5.11
C LEU A 56 13.69 -4.88 -4.56
N GLY A 57 13.32 -6.17 -4.55
CA GLY A 57 12.04 -6.63 -4.01
C GLY A 57 11.88 -6.26 -2.53
N ILE A 58 12.93 -6.50 -1.73
CA ILE A 58 12.99 -6.09 -0.33
C ILE A 58 12.92 -4.56 -0.21
N GLY A 59 13.71 -3.82 -0.99
CA GLY A 59 13.76 -2.36 -0.96
C GLY A 59 12.43 -1.71 -1.34
N ILE A 60 11.77 -2.18 -2.40
CA ILE A 60 10.47 -1.70 -2.87
C ILE A 60 9.38 -2.04 -1.84
N GLY A 61 9.38 -3.26 -1.29
CA GLY A 61 8.45 -3.65 -0.24
C GLY A 61 8.59 -2.78 1.01
N PHE A 62 9.83 -2.51 1.42
CA PHE A 62 10.13 -1.65 2.56
C PHE A 62 9.74 -0.19 2.31
N TYR A 63 9.98 0.33 1.10
CA TYR A 63 9.61 1.69 0.72
C TYR A 63 8.09 1.87 0.69
N ASN A 64 7.34 0.89 0.15
CA ASN A 64 5.87 0.92 0.16
C ASN A 64 5.31 0.94 1.57
N LEU A 65 5.84 0.07 2.46
CA LEU A 65 5.46 0.06 3.87
C LEU A 65 5.75 1.42 4.53
N TRP A 66 6.93 1.98 4.30
CA TRP A 66 7.32 3.26 4.87
C TRP A 66 6.45 4.41 4.36
N SER A 67 6.13 4.42 3.07
CA SER A 67 5.25 5.43 2.47
C SER A 67 3.85 5.38 3.03
N GLU A 68 3.28 4.17 3.18
CA GLU A 68 1.94 3.99 3.73
C GLU A 68 1.89 4.40 5.22
N LEU A 69 2.93 4.04 6.00
CA LEU A 69 3.06 4.48 7.40
C LEU A 69 3.18 6.01 7.51
N ASN A 70 3.95 6.63 6.62
CA ASN A 70 4.14 8.08 6.63
C ASN A 70 2.88 8.82 6.17
N GLU A 71 2.08 8.24 5.28
CA GLU A 71 0.78 8.79 4.88
C GLU A 71 -0.26 8.65 6.00
N LEU A 72 -0.25 7.55 6.74
CA LEU A 72 -1.10 7.33 7.91
C LEU A 72 -0.73 8.25 9.09
N MET A 73 0.56 8.51 9.31
CA MET A 73 1.02 9.48 10.32
C MET A 73 0.95 10.93 9.83
N GLY A 74 1.00 11.17 8.52
CA GLY A 74 1.00 12.48 7.89
C GLY A 74 -0.39 13.10 7.70
N LYS A 75 -1.46 12.31 7.75
CA LYS A 75 -2.82 12.85 7.84
C LYS A 75 -3.14 13.25 9.28
N LYS A 76 -2.79 14.49 9.63
CA LYS A 76 -3.57 15.22 10.64
C LYS A 76 -5.05 15.16 10.22
N PRO A 77 -5.99 14.79 11.10
CA PRO A 77 -7.41 14.98 10.87
C PRO A 77 -7.71 16.49 10.95
N GLU A 78 -7.36 17.22 9.89
CA GLU A 78 -7.82 18.57 9.67
C GLU A 78 -9.13 18.45 8.91
N LYS A 79 -10.26 18.59 9.62
CA LYS A 79 -11.51 19.29 9.23
C LYS A 79 -12.56 19.07 10.32
N GLU A 80 -12.38 19.72 11.47
CA GLU A 80 -13.46 20.01 12.41
C GLU A 80 -13.28 21.44 12.93
N SER A 81 -13.40 22.40 12.01
CA SER A 81 -13.49 23.83 12.33
C SER A 81 -14.33 24.51 11.25
N ASP A 82 -15.60 24.12 11.14
CA ASP A 82 -16.59 24.92 10.41
C ASP A 82 -18.03 24.64 10.87
N ARG A 83 -18.27 24.72 12.19
CA ARG A 83 -19.62 24.71 12.79
C ARG A 83 -19.74 25.66 13.98
N GLY A 84 -19.01 26.78 13.96
CA GLY A 84 -18.95 27.68 15.12
C GLY A 84 -19.29 29.14 14.85
N ASN A 85 -19.59 29.55 13.62
CA ASN A 85 -19.70 30.98 13.29
C ASN A 85 -21.03 31.45 12.70
N ASP A 86 -22.06 30.61 12.65
CA ASP A 86 -23.41 31.04 12.26
C ASP A 86 -24.28 31.47 13.46
N GLU A 87 -23.90 31.15 14.70
CA GLU A 87 -24.67 31.54 15.90
C GLU A 87 -24.34 32.94 16.44
N ARG A 88 -23.43 33.69 15.80
CA ARG A 88 -23.12 35.09 16.19
C ARG A 88 -23.73 36.15 15.26
N ARG A 89 -24.67 35.75 14.40
CA ARG A 89 -25.38 36.65 13.47
C ARG A 89 -26.86 36.86 13.80
N GLU A 90 -27.31 36.46 14.98
CA GLU A 90 -28.64 36.79 15.53
C GLU A 90 -28.53 37.77 16.70
#